data_AF-A0A1V2YJK7-F1
#
_entry.id   AF-A0A1V2YJK7-F1
#
_cell.length_a   1.000
_cell.length_b   1.000
_cell.length_c   1.000
_cell.angle_alpha   90.00
_cell.angle_beta   90.00
_cell.angle_gamma   90.00
#
_symmetry.space_group_name_H-M   'P 1'
#
loop_
_entity.id
_entity.type
_entity.pdbx_description
1 polymer ?
#
loop_
_entity_poly.entity_id
_entity_poly.type
_entity_poly.pdbx_seq_one_letter_code
_entity_poly.pdbx_strand_id
1 'polypeptide(L)'
;MIIPFAHRGDIGYAPENTLPAFERAASLNCSVELDIQFTKDNEVVVFHDKTLKRLGLGTNLVSYNTPISEMTWEFLKNIDIPYGGHLLNYFPEEGFVNEEFYYYPWSLDTSENIIRIAKKYNYDIQKILECYNNKYEQAIKLDTRTAKIMHFEEFLYWVKEQADDFTAEIEYKAIGLTRKVLDLIEKTQTSNKCILMSGVEEYNDEMQNYIAKNGKPNGLKLGANIRYLNDYNKNLIEDWDLYEVGLNANTYGKEEVKYLEQQGIKVFSNLGDTPAWWNEMQTNGTHAFKTNCLSKYLENYRSN
;
A
#
# COMPACT_ATOMS: atom_id res chain seq x y z
N MET A 1 21.85 -5.66 0.19
CA MET A 1 20.51 -5.23 -0.31
C MET A 1 19.62 -4.97 0.88
N ILE A 2 18.81 -3.91 0.85
CA ILE A 2 17.70 -3.75 1.80
C ILE A 2 16.52 -4.52 1.22
N ILE A 3 15.66 -5.11 2.05
CA ILE A 3 14.57 -5.96 1.56
C ILE A 3 13.44 -5.07 1.01
N PRO A 4 13.11 -5.12 -0.30
CA PRO A 4 12.00 -4.36 -0.85
C PRO A 4 10.68 -5.10 -0.61
N PHE A 5 9.65 -4.34 -0.29
CA PHE A 5 8.25 -4.73 -0.33
C PHE A 5 7.60 -3.98 -1.49
N ALA A 6 6.95 -4.71 -2.38
CA ALA A 6 6.23 -4.12 -3.50
C ALA A 6 4.99 -3.40 -2.96
N HIS A 7 5.04 -2.05 -2.95
CA HIS A 7 3.98 -1.21 -2.40
C HIS A 7 2.72 -1.38 -3.25
N ARG A 8 1.69 -2.05 -2.70
CA ARG A 8 0.48 -2.47 -3.42
C ARG A 8 0.75 -3.38 -4.62
N GLY A 9 1.85 -4.13 -4.62
CA GLY A 9 2.33 -4.96 -5.73
C GLY A 9 3.27 -4.23 -6.70
N ASP A 10 3.66 -4.87 -7.82
CA ASP A 10 4.48 -4.22 -8.85
C ASP A 10 3.62 -3.31 -9.73
N ILE A 11 3.36 -2.10 -9.22
CA ILE A 11 2.44 -1.15 -9.86
C ILE A 11 2.96 -0.57 -11.19
N GLY A 12 4.26 -0.73 -11.46
CA GLY A 12 4.84 -0.46 -12.78
C GLY A 12 4.43 -1.47 -13.85
N TYR A 13 3.81 -2.59 -13.46
CA TYR A 13 3.40 -3.68 -14.35
C TYR A 13 1.88 -3.86 -14.45
N ALA A 14 1.16 -3.72 -13.34
CA ALA A 14 -0.28 -3.94 -13.25
C ALA A 14 -0.92 -2.96 -12.25
N PRO A 15 -2.25 -2.78 -12.26
CA PRO A 15 -2.92 -1.92 -11.29
C PRO A 15 -2.62 -2.32 -9.85
N GLU A 16 -2.44 -1.34 -8.98
CA GLU A 16 -2.20 -1.55 -7.56
C GLU A 16 -3.28 -2.42 -6.89
N ASN A 17 -2.90 -3.15 -5.84
CA ASN A 17 -3.82 -3.96 -5.03
C ASN A 17 -4.57 -5.03 -5.86
N THR A 18 -3.95 -5.56 -6.92
CA THR A 18 -4.52 -6.62 -7.76
C THR A 18 -3.62 -7.84 -7.85
N LEU A 19 -4.22 -9.02 -8.08
CA LEU A 19 -3.50 -10.28 -8.18
C LEU A 19 -2.34 -10.22 -9.20
N PRO A 20 -2.50 -9.67 -10.42
CA PRO A 20 -1.38 -9.58 -11.36
C PRO A 20 -0.20 -8.72 -10.88
N ALA A 21 -0.45 -7.68 -10.08
CA ALA A 21 0.62 -6.87 -9.47
C ALA A 21 1.36 -7.66 -8.38
N PHE A 22 0.63 -8.45 -7.60
CA PHE A 22 1.20 -9.32 -6.57
C PHE A 22 1.96 -10.52 -7.17
N GLU A 23 1.41 -11.18 -8.18
CA GLU A 23 2.07 -12.28 -8.91
C GLU A 23 3.36 -11.80 -9.55
N ARG A 24 3.36 -10.60 -10.12
CA ARG A 24 4.57 -9.98 -10.67
C ARG A 24 5.62 -9.77 -9.59
N ALA A 25 5.27 -9.18 -8.45
CA ALA A 25 6.20 -8.99 -7.34
C ALA A 25 6.76 -10.32 -6.79
N ALA A 26 5.90 -11.32 -6.61
CA ALA A 26 6.29 -12.66 -6.16
C ALA A 26 7.23 -13.35 -7.17
N SER A 27 6.98 -13.19 -8.49
CA SER A 27 7.88 -13.73 -9.54
C SER A 27 9.28 -13.12 -9.51
N LEU A 28 9.43 -11.96 -8.86
CA LEU A 28 10.70 -11.27 -8.61
C LEU A 28 11.28 -11.59 -7.22
N ASN A 29 10.72 -12.58 -6.52
CA ASN A 29 11.05 -12.97 -5.14
C ASN A 29 10.92 -11.81 -4.15
N CYS A 30 9.91 -10.95 -4.34
CA CYS A 30 9.66 -9.81 -3.48
C CYS A 30 8.36 -10.02 -2.68
N SER A 31 8.43 -9.65 -1.40
CA SER A 31 7.25 -9.53 -0.54
C SER A 31 6.38 -8.37 -0.98
N VAL A 32 5.13 -8.32 -0.53
CA VAL A 32 4.15 -7.32 -0.95
C VAL A 32 3.61 -6.55 0.23
N GLU A 33 3.25 -5.30 -0.02
CA GLU A 33 2.36 -4.53 0.83
C GLU A 33 1.01 -4.38 0.12
N LEU A 34 -0.08 -4.30 0.88
CA LEU A 34 -1.43 -4.13 0.36
C LEU A 34 -2.34 -3.44 1.37
N ASP A 35 -3.47 -2.93 0.88
CA ASP A 35 -4.47 -2.25 1.69
C ASP A 35 -5.77 -3.02 1.74
N ILE A 36 -6.44 -3.02 2.90
CA ILE A 36 -7.74 -3.67 3.07
C ILE A 36 -8.79 -2.76 3.69
N GLN A 37 -10.04 -2.95 3.25
CA GLN A 37 -11.22 -2.25 3.78
C GLN A 37 -12.45 -3.16 3.85
N PHE A 38 -13.54 -2.62 4.38
CA PHE A 38 -14.84 -3.28 4.39
C PHE A 38 -15.79 -2.80 3.30
N THR A 39 -16.61 -3.74 2.87
CA THR A 39 -17.84 -3.54 2.11
C THR A 39 -19.05 -3.40 3.05
N LYS A 40 -20.18 -2.97 2.50
CA LYS A 40 -21.46 -2.84 3.21
C LYS A 40 -21.97 -4.15 3.79
N ASP A 41 -21.67 -5.27 3.12
CA ASP A 41 -22.04 -6.63 3.53
C ASP A 41 -20.95 -7.31 4.40
N ASN A 42 -20.02 -6.53 4.97
CA ASN A 42 -18.95 -6.96 5.89
C ASN A 42 -17.95 -7.95 5.28
N GLU A 43 -17.80 -7.94 3.96
CA GLU A 43 -16.68 -8.62 3.29
C GLU A 43 -15.45 -7.72 3.28
N VAL A 44 -14.27 -8.34 3.45
CA VAL A 44 -12.98 -7.67 3.44
C VAL A 44 -12.42 -7.70 2.03
N VAL A 45 -12.11 -6.54 1.48
CA VAL A 45 -11.61 -6.39 0.10
C VAL A 45 -10.24 -5.73 0.08
N VAL A 46 -9.43 -6.07 -0.92
CA VAL A 46 -8.10 -5.50 -1.14
C VAL A 46 -8.23 -4.23 -1.99
N PHE A 47 -8.14 -3.06 -1.35
CA PHE A 47 -8.31 -1.76 -2.00
C PHE A 47 -7.83 -0.59 -1.12
N HIS A 48 -7.11 0.39 -1.71
CA HIS A 48 -6.54 1.51 -0.97
C HIS A 48 -7.51 2.67 -0.72
N ASP A 49 -8.19 3.15 -1.75
CA ASP A 49 -8.96 4.39 -1.67
C ASP A 49 -10.31 4.17 -1.03
N LYS A 50 -10.89 5.21 -0.43
CA LYS A 50 -12.26 5.16 0.09
C LYS A 50 -13.31 4.92 -1.01
N THR A 51 -13.00 5.25 -2.27
CA THR A 51 -13.95 5.21 -3.39
C THR A 51 -13.24 4.68 -4.65
N LEU A 52 -13.99 4.17 -5.62
CA LEU A 52 -13.44 3.71 -6.90
C LEU A 52 -12.93 4.83 -7.82
N LYS A 53 -13.02 6.11 -7.42
CA LYS A 53 -12.74 7.26 -8.29
C LYS A 53 -11.38 7.20 -8.96
N ARG A 54 -10.28 7.00 -8.23
CA ARG A 54 -8.94 7.07 -8.82
C ARG A 54 -8.69 5.97 -9.85
N LEU A 55 -8.98 4.73 -9.48
CA LEU A 55 -8.66 3.55 -10.30
C LEU A 55 -9.77 3.21 -11.31
N GLY A 56 -11.00 3.67 -11.08
CA GLY A 56 -12.16 3.42 -11.92
C GLY A 56 -12.57 4.59 -12.82
N LEU A 57 -11.99 5.78 -12.69
CA LEU A 57 -12.36 6.90 -13.56
C LEU A 57 -11.90 6.61 -15.00
N GLY A 58 -12.76 6.88 -15.99
CA GLY A 58 -12.58 6.44 -17.39
C GLY A 58 -13.19 5.07 -17.71
N THR A 59 -13.72 4.37 -16.71
CA THR A 59 -14.62 3.23 -16.92
C THR A 59 -16.08 3.70 -16.85
N ASN A 60 -17.02 3.00 -17.48
CA ASN A 60 -18.46 3.36 -17.49
C ASN A 60 -19.16 3.10 -16.12
N LEU A 61 -18.44 3.26 -15.01
CA LEU A 61 -18.96 3.00 -13.67
C LEU A 61 -19.85 4.14 -13.19
N VAL A 62 -21.08 3.80 -12.80
CA VAL A 62 -22.10 4.77 -12.37
C VAL A 62 -21.87 5.27 -10.92
N SER A 63 -20.96 4.63 -10.16
CA SER A 63 -20.83 4.82 -8.70
C SER A 63 -19.39 5.06 -8.23
N TYR A 64 -18.54 5.68 -9.05
CA TYR A 64 -17.12 5.84 -8.70
C TYR A 64 -16.85 6.69 -7.44
N ASN A 65 -17.80 7.54 -7.03
CA ASN A 65 -17.69 8.36 -5.81
C ASN A 65 -18.32 7.70 -4.56
N THR A 66 -19.03 6.58 -4.71
CA THR A 66 -19.63 5.91 -3.56
C THR A 66 -18.52 5.25 -2.73
N PRO A 67 -18.53 5.36 -1.39
CA PRO A 67 -17.57 4.68 -0.55
C PRO A 67 -17.59 3.16 -0.72
N ILE A 68 -16.43 2.50 -0.65
CA ILE A 68 -16.34 1.03 -0.66
C ILE A 68 -17.21 0.41 0.44
N SER A 69 -17.25 1.05 1.61
CA SER A 69 -18.08 0.68 2.76
C SER A 69 -19.60 0.76 2.53
N GLU A 70 -20.03 1.37 1.42
CA GLU A 70 -21.44 1.44 1.02
C GLU A 70 -21.78 0.50 -0.16
N MET A 71 -20.78 -0.16 -0.74
CA MET A 71 -20.94 -1.13 -1.83
C MET A 71 -20.96 -2.56 -1.31
N THR A 72 -21.63 -3.47 -2.02
CA THR A 72 -21.58 -4.91 -1.71
C THR A 72 -20.42 -5.59 -2.43
N TRP A 73 -19.94 -6.72 -1.89
CA TRP A 73 -18.98 -7.55 -2.61
C TRP A 73 -19.51 -8.01 -3.98
N GLU A 74 -20.81 -8.35 -4.07
CA GLU A 74 -21.45 -8.74 -5.33
C GLU A 74 -21.31 -7.67 -6.41
N PHE A 75 -21.35 -6.39 -6.04
CA PHE A 75 -21.10 -5.30 -6.96
C PHE A 75 -19.61 -5.18 -7.29
N LEU A 76 -18.76 -5.16 -6.27
CA LEU A 76 -17.31 -4.91 -6.41
C LEU A 76 -16.57 -5.97 -7.22
N LYS A 77 -16.93 -7.25 -7.09
CA LYS A 77 -16.28 -8.34 -7.84
C LYS A 77 -16.45 -8.23 -9.36
N ASN A 78 -17.44 -7.47 -9.82
CA ASN A 78 -17.71 -7.25 -11.23
C ASN A 78 -16.96 -6.04 -11.79
N ILE A 79 -16.29 -5.25 -10.95
CA ILE A 79 -15.54 -4.06 -11.36
C ILE A 79 -14.25 -4.46 -12.06
N ASP A 80 -14.02 -3.86 -13.23
CA ASP A 80 -12.77 -3.95 -13.98
C ASP A 80 -11.90 -2.73 -13.73
N ILE A 81 -10.68 -2.95 -13.23
CA ILE A 81 -9.65 -1.93 -13.06
C ILE A 81 -8.76 -1.95 -14.30
N PRO A 82 -8.70 -0.88 -15.10
CA PRO A 82 -7.91 -0.86 -16.33
C PRO A 82 -6.41 -0.73 -16.04
N TYR A 83 -5.59 -1.30 -16.93
CA TYR A 83 -4.13 -1.24 -16.81
C TYR A 83 -3.55 0.14 -17.14
N GLY A 84 -4.31 1.08 -17.72
CA GLY A 84 -3.78 2.35 -18.23
C GLY A 84 -2.90 3.16 -17.26
N GLY A 85 -3.06 3.00 -15.94
CA GLY A 85 -2.25 3.69 -14.93
C GLY A 85 -0.75 3.44 -15.06
N HIS A 86 -0.31 2.19 -15.28
CA HIS A 86 1.12 1.87 -15.34
C HIS A 86 1.84 2.51 -16.54
N LEU A 87 1.11 2.86 -17.60
CA LEU A 87 1.66 3.54 -18.79
C LEU A 87 1.77 5.05 -18.63
N LEU A 88 1.23 5.63 -17.54
CA LEU A 88 1.36 7.08 -17.30
C LEU A 88 2.80 7.50 -16.96
N ASN A 89 3.69 6.53 -16.72
CA ASN A 89 5.16 6.59 -16.82
C ASN A 89 5.81 7.92 -16.41
N TYR A 90 5.36 8.51 -15.31
CA TYR A 90 6.12 9.50 -14.58
C TYR A 90 6.51 8.89 -13.23
N PHE A 91 7.66 8.24 -13.25
CA PHE A 91 8.49 8.06 -12.07
C PHE A 91 9.33 9.33 -11.96
N PRO A 92 8.87 10.37 -11.25
CA PRO A 92 9.69 11.57 -11.08
C PRO A 92 11.05 11.17 -10.49
N GLU A 93 12.12 11.86 -10.87
CA GLU A 93 13.44 11.67 -10.25
C GLU A 93 13.40 11.83 -8.72
N GLU A 94 12.39 12.55 -8.23
CA GLU A 94 12.11 12.84 -6.82
C GLU A 94 11.32 11.72 -6.08
N GLY A 95 10.90 10.65 -6.76
CA GLY A 95 10.11 9.56 -6.17
C GLY A 95 8.61 9.87 -6.00
N PHE A 96 7.81 8.89 -5.59
CA PHE A 96 6.35 9.05 -5.48
C PHE A 96 5.93 9.63 -4.13
N VAL A 97 6.23 10.91 -3.91
CA VAL A 97 5.92 11.59 -2.63
C VAL A 97 4.40 11.75 -2.42
N ASN A 98 3.59 11.72 -3.48
CA ASN A 98 2.13 11.87 -3.38
C ASN A 98 1.36 11.09 -4.45
N GLU A 99 0.67 10.04 -4.02
CA GLU A 99 -0.04 9.06 -4.85
C GLU A 99 -1.22 9.64 -5.65
N GLU A 100 -1.89 10.67 -5.11
CA GLU A 100 -2.98 11.35 -5.81
C GLU A 100 -2.49 11.95 -7.14
N PHE A 101 -1.19 12.26 -7.27
CA PHE A 101 -0.65 12.91 -8.46
C PHE A 101 -0.30 11.97 -9.60
N TYR A 102 -0.10 10.65 -9.39
CA TYR A 102 0.45 9.76 -10.42
C TYR A 102 -0.49 8.64 -10.90
N TYR A 103 -1.48 8.26 -10.09
CA TYR A 103 -2.48 7.24 -10.46
C TYR A 103 -3.87 7.80 -10.74
N TYR A 104 -4.00 9.12 -10.70
CA TYR A 104 -5.30 9.76 -10.85
C TYR A 104 -5.48 10.26 -12.28
N PRO A 105 -6.58 9.89 -12.96
CA PRO A 105 -6.83 10.34 -14.31
C PRO A 105 -7.42 11.76 -14.29
N TRP A 106 -6.56 12.72 -13.94
CA TRP A 106 -6.89 14.14 -13.75
C TRP A 106 -7.64 14.76 -14.93
N SER A 107 -7.38 14.30 -16.15
CA SER A 107 -8.07 14.77 -17.35
C SER A 107 -9.56 14.41 -17.42
N LEU A 108 -9.99 13.46 -16.61
CA LEU A 108 -11.37 13.01 -16.52
C LEU A 108 -12.12 13.59 -15.32
N ASP A 109 -11.46 14.42 -14.53
CA ASP A 109 -12.02 15.00 -13.32
C ASP A 109 -12.49 16.45 -13.52
N THR A 110 -13.32 16.95 -12.61
CA THR A 110 -13.84 18.31 -12.72
C THR A 110 -12.77 19.34 -12.37
N SER A 111 -12.80 20.48 -13.06
CA SER A 111 -11.85 21.58 -12.83
C SER A 111 -11.84 22.04 -11.36
N GLU A 112 -12.99 22.00 -10.67
CA GLU A 112 -13.10 22.32 -9.25
C GLU A 112 -12.30 21.36 -8.37
N ASN A 113 -12.34 20.05 -8.63
CA ASN A 113 -11.60 19.09 -7.83
C ASN A 113 -10.09 19.17 -8.08
N ILE A 114 -9.68 19.41 -9.33
CA ILE A 114 -8.28 19.66 -9.69
C ILE A 114 -7.74 20.89 -8.94
N ILE A 115 -8.49 22.02 -8.97
CA ILE A 115 -8.11 23.25 -8.24
C ILE A 115 -8.03 22.99 -6.74
N ARG A 116 -9.00 22.26 -6.17
CA ARG A 116 -9.03 21.94 -4.74
C ARG A 116 -7.78 21.17 -4.32
N ILE A 117 -7.41 20.14 -5.08
CA ILE A 117 -6.26 19.29 -4.74
C ILE A 117 -4.94 20.05 -4.96
N ALA A 118 -4.81 20.79 -6.06
CA ALA A 118 -3.63 21.60 -6.30
C ALA A 118 -3.40 22.64 -5.19
N LYS A 119 -4.47 23.29 -4.70
CA LYS A 119 -4.40 24.17 -3.52
C LYS A 119 -4.01 23.44 -2.25
N LYS A 120 -4.59 22.26 -2.00
CA LYS A 120 -4.32 21.44 -0.81
C LYS A 120 -2.83 21.09 -0.68
N TYR A 121 -2.17 20.80 -1.81
CA TYR A 121 -0.77 20.35 -1.83
C TYR A 121 0.21 21.40 -2.40
N ASN A 122 -0.24 22.63 -2.61
CA ASN A 122 0.55 23.73 -3.16
C ASN A 122 1.25 23.39 -4.50
N TYR A 123 0.55 22.71 -5.40
CA TYR A 123 1.03 22.33 -6.73
C TYR A 123 0.57 23.29 -7.83
N ASP A 124 1.35 23.35 -8.90
CA ASP A 124 1.00 24.06 -10.13
C ASP A 124 -0.06 23.29 -10.94
N ILE A 125 -1.26 23.88 -11.03
CA ILE A 125 -2.40 23.33 -11.76
C ILE A 125 -2.07 23.12 -13.24
N GLN A 126 -1.31 24.03 -13.86
CA GLN A 126 -0.97 23.90 -15.28
C GLN A 126 -0.09 22.67 -15.51
N LYS A 127 0.88 22.41 -14.62
CA LYS A 127 1.69 21.19 -14.68
C LYS A 127 0.84 19.92 -14.52
N ILE A 128 -0.12 19.90 -13.60
CA ILE A 128 -1.03 18.75 -13.44
C ILE A 128 -1.82 18.52 -14.73
N LEU A 129 -2.43 19.57 -15.28
CA LEU A 129 -3.25 19.46 -16.49
C LEU A 129 -2.42 19.08 -17.72
N GLU A 130 -1.21 19.62 -17.88
CA GLU A 130 -0.28 19.28 -18.97
C GLU A 130 0.23 17.83 -18.88
N CYS A 131 0.53 17.35 -17.67
CA CYS A 131 0.98 15.98 -17.45
C CYS A 131 -0.09 14.96 -17.86
N TYR A 132 -1.37 15.26 -17.63
CA TYR A 132 -2.44 14.28 -17.65
C TYR A 132 -3.54 14.48 -18.69
N ASN A 133 -3.56 15.61 -19.43
CA ASN A 133 -4.49 15.79 -20.55
C ASN A 133 -4.25 14.72 -21.64
N ASN A 134 -5.29 13.94 -21.91
CA ASN A 134 -5.39 12.90 -22.94
C ASN A 134 -4.52 11.63 -22.78
N LYS A 135 -3.54 11.60 -21.86
CA LYS A 135 -2.63 10.46 -21.76
C LYS A 135 -3.28 9.21 -21.15
N TYR A 136 -4.19 9.36 -20.18
CA TYR A 136 -4.77 8.20 -19.53
C TYR A 136 -5.78 7.45 -20.41
N GLU A 137 -6.67 8.16 -21.10
CA GLU A 137 -7.56 7.50 -22.07
C GLU A 137 -6.77 6.80 -23.19
N GLN A 138 -5.67 7.41 -23.64
CA GLN A 138 -4.77 6.77 -24.61
C GLN A 138 -4.09 5.55 -24.01
N ALA A 139 -3.63 5.63 -22.75
CA ALA A 139 -3.03 4.51 -22.05
C ALA A 139 -4.00 3.32 -21.92
N ILE A 140 -5.27 3.55 -21.56
CA ILE A 140 -6.30 2.49 -21.53
C ILE A 140 -6.51 1.88 -22.92
N LYS A 141 -6.42 2.67 -23.99
CA LYS A 141 -6.52 2.16 -25.37
C LYS A 141 -5.27 1.38 -25.80
N LEU A 142 -4.10 1.71 -25.26
CA LEU A 142 -2.83 1.04 -25.55
C LEU A 142 -2.69 -0.29 -24.80
N ASP A 143 -3.15 -0.34 -23.54
CA ASP A 143 -3.26 -1.58 -22.79
C ASP A 143 -4.70 -1.82 -22.33
N THR A 144 -5.37 -2.69 -23.09
CA THR A 144 -6.78 -3.03 -22.92
C THR A 144 -7.04 -4.07 -21.83
N ARG A 145 -5.98 -4.55 -21.15
CA ARG A 145 -6.13 -5.48 -20.03
C ARG A 145 -6.86 -4.81 -18.87
N THR A 146 -7.55 -5.63 -18.09
CA THR A 146 -8.18 -5.24 -16.83
C THR A 146 -7.81 -6.23 -15.74
N ALA A 147 -7.89 -5.78 -14.49
CA ALA A 147 -7.76 -6.61 -13.29
C ALA A 147 -9.02 -6.44 -12.42
N LYS A 148 -9.21 -7.36 -11.46
CA LYS A 148 -10.35 -7.35 -10.55
C LYS A 148 -9.94 -6.88 -9.16
N ILE A 149 -10.90 -6.27 -8.44
CA ILE A 149 -10.82 -6.12 -6.99
C ILE A 149 -10.87 -7.52 -6.38
N MET A 150 -10.01 -7.79 -5.40
CA MET A 150 -9.92 -9.09 -4.76
C MET A 150 -10.70 -9.13 -3.45
N HIS A 151 -11.31 -10.28 -3.17
CA HIS A 151 -11.69 -10.61 -1.80
C HIS A 151 -10.44 -10.96 -1.00
N PHE A 152 -10.31 -10.46 0.22
CA PHE A 152 -9.10 -10.67 1.01
C PHE A 152 -8.83 -12.14 1.33
N GLU A 153 -9.89 -12.96 1.47
CA GLU A 153 -9.71 -14.41 1.62
C GLU A 153 -9.04 -15.06 0.39
N GLU A 154 -9.38 -14.61 -0.82
CA GLU A 154 -8.76 -15.11 -2.05
C GLU A 154 -7.27 -14.74 -2.09
N PHE A 155 -6.93 -13.51 -1.67
CA PHE A 155 -5.56 -13.07 -1.51
C PHE A 155 -4.80 -13.95 -0.52
N LEU A 156 -5.37 -14.26 0.65
CA LEU A 156 -4.71 -15.11 1.65
C LEU A 156 -4.49 -16.55 1.14
N TYR A 157 -5.43 -17.13 0.40
CA TYR A 157 -5.19 -18.42 -0.26
C TYR A 157 -4.04 -18.35 -1.26
N TRP A 158 -3.90 -17.24 -2.00
CA TRP A 158 -2.72 -17.04 -2.84
C TRP A 158 -1.43 -16.89 -2.03
N VAL A 159 -1.43 -16.15 -0.91
CA VAL A 159 -0.28 -16.00 0.01
C VAL A 159 0.19 -17.34 0.56
N LYS A 160 -0.76 -18.24 0.87
CA LYS A 160 -0.48 -19.57 1.37
C LYS A 160 0.46 -20.35 0.44
N GLU A 161 0.24 -20.24 -0.87
CA GLU A 161 1.01 -20.95 -1.91
C GLU A 161 2.38 -20.33 -2.21
N GLN A 162 2.70 -19.15 -1.62
CA GLN A 162 4.01 -18.51 -1.81
C GLN A 162 5.13 -19.21 -1.01
N ALA A 163 6.39 -18.84 -1.26
CA ALA A 163 7.53 -19.34 -0.50
C ALA A 163 7.43 -18.99 1.01
N ASP A 164 8.16 -19.71 1.86
CA ASP A 164 8.11 -19.52 3.33
C ASP A 164 8.66 -18.16 3.78
N ASP A 165 9.56 -17.57 2.99
CA ASP A 165 10.14 -16.25 3.22
C ASP A 165 9.29 -15.11 2.63
N PHE A 166 8.20 -15.42 1.93
CA PHE A 166 7.24 -14.43 1.46
C PHE A 166 6.47 -13.81 2.63
N THR A 167 6.37 -12.48 2.64
CA THR A 167 5.57 -11.74 3.61
C THR A 167 4.58 -10.82 2.90
N ALA A 168 3.37 -10.73 3.45
CA ALA A 168 2.35 -9.75 3.10
C ALA A 168 2.19 -8.75 4.26
N GLU A 169 2.52 -7.50 4.01
CA GLU A 169 2.27 -6.38 4.93
C GLU A 169 0.90 -5.76 4.60
N ILE A 170 -0.05 -5.86 5.53
CA ILE A 170 -1.47 -5.57 5.29
C ILE A 170 -1.85 -4.31 6.07
N GLU A 171 -2.11 -3.22 5.36
CA GLU A 171 -2.54 -1.95 5.94
C GLU A 171 -4.08 -1.87 6.05
N TYR A 172 -4.57 -1.57 7.25
CA TYR A 172 -5.99 -1.36 7.51
C TYR A 172 -6.39 0.06 7.08
N LYS A 173 -7.45 0.18 6.28
CA LYS A 173 -8.05 1.47 5.90
C LYS A 173 -9.45 1.69 6.47
N ALA A 174 -9.89 0.80 7.37
CA ALA A 174 -11.18 0.91 8.05
C ALA A 174 -11.09 0.39 9.49
N ILE A 175 -11.92 0.97 10.35
CA ILE A 175 -12.17 0.46 11.70
C ILE A 175 -13.07 -0.80 11.65
N GLY A 176 -12.93 -1.66 12.65
CA GLY A 176 -13.68 -2.90 12.87
C GLY A 176 -13.07 -4.13 12.19
N LEU A 177 -11.96 -3.98 11.46
CA LEU A 177 -11.39 -5.04 10.61
C LEU A 177 -10.82 -6.20 11.43
N THR A 178 -10.35 -5.91 12.65
CA THR A 178 -9.44 -6.79 13.38
C THR A 178 -9.97 -8.21 13.51
N ARG A 179 -11.17 -8.37 14.07
CA ARG A 179 -11.75 -9.71 14.29
C ARG A 179 -11.83 -10.52 13.00
N LYS A 180 -12.43 -9.94 11.96
CA LYS A 180 -12.69 -10.64 10.69
C LYS A 180 -11.37 -11.00 9.99
N VAL A 181 -10.37 -10.12 10.04
CA VAL A 181 -9.04 -10.39 9.46
C VAL A 181 -8.33 -11.51 10.21
N LEU A 182 -8.35 -11.52 11.54
CA LEU A 182 -7.77 -12.60 12.33
C LEU A 182 -8.45 -13.95 12.04
N ASP A 183 -9.79 -13.98 11.97
CA ASP A 183 -10.56 -15.17 11.61
C ASP A 183 -10.15 -15.70 10.21
N LEU A 184 -9.96 -14.81 9.23
CA LEU A 184 -9.54 -15.18 7.87
C LEU A 184 -8.09 -15.69 7.81
N ILE A 185 -7.17 -15.06 8.55
CA ILE A 185 -5.76 -15.48 8.64
C ILE A 185 -5.64 -16.86 9.28
N GLU A 186 -6.39 -17.12 10.36
CA GLU A 186 -6.43 -18.43 11.01
C GLU A 186 -7.05 -19.48 10.09
N LYS A 187 -8.19 -19.18 9.45
CA LYS A 187 -8.87 -20.06 8.49
C LYS A 187 -7.95 -20.49 7.35
N THR A 188 -7.14 -19.57 6.83
CA THR A 188 -6.23 -19.81 5.69
C THR A 188 -4.86 -20.32 6.11
N GLN A 189 -4.53 -20.32 7.41
CA GLN A 189 -3.24 -20.74 7.98
C GLN A 189 -2.06 -19.92 7.44
N THR A 190 -2.24 -18.59 7.36
CA THR A 190 -1.29 -17.66 6.73
C THR A 190 -0.56 -16.76 7.73
N SER A 191 -0.81 -16.93 9.03
CA SER A 191 -0.31 -16.03 10.09
C SER A 191 1.19 -15.73 10.02
N ASN A 192 2.01 -16.75 9.75
CA ASN A 192 3.48 -16.65 9.71
C ASN A 192 4.00 -15.70 8.62
N LYS A 193 3.18 -15.47 7.59
CA LYS A 193 3.46 -14.66 6.39
C LYS A 193 2.80 -13.29 6.45
N CYS A 194 2.08 -12.94 7.52
CA CYS A 194 1.35 -11.68 7.60
C CYS A 194 1.97 -10.71 8.62
N ILE A 195 2.00 -9.44 8.26
CA ILE A 195 2.19 -8.30 9.18
C ILE A 195 0.92 -7.45 9.08
N LEU A 196 0.22 -7.19 10.18
CA LEU A 196 -0.94 -6.31 10.20
C LEU A 196 -0.56 -4.94 10.73
N MET A 197 -0.97 -3.88 10.06
CA MET A 197 -0.64 -2.52 10.46
C MET A 197 -1.69 -1.50 10.01
N SER A 198 -1.52 -0.26 10.46
CA SER A 198 -2.24 0.89 9.93
C SER A 198 -1.38 2.15 10.00
N GLY A 199 -1.59 3.07 9.07
CA GLY A 199 -1.15 4.47 9.19
C GLY A 199 -2.11 5.36 9.97
N VAL A 200 -3.22 4.82 10.49
CA VAL A 200 -4.20 5.54 11.31
C VAL A 200 -4.14 5.01 12.74
N GLU A 201 -3.82 5.89 13.68
CA GLU A 201 -3.65 5.58 15.11
C GLU A 201 -4.86 4.83 15.68
N GLU A 202 -6.08 5.33 15.44
CA GLU A 202 -7.34 4.69 15.90
C GLU A 202 -7.47 3.22 15.47
N TYR A 203 -6.96 2.86 14.30
CA TYR A 203 -7.06 1.48 13.78
C TYR A 203 -5.99 0.59 14.41
N ASN A 204 -4.79 1.14 14.69
CA ASN A 204 -3.78 0.43 15.47
C ASN A 204 -4.26 0.21 16.91
N ASP A 205 -4.88 1.22 17.53
CA ASP A 205 -5.46 1.09 18.87
C ASP A 205 -6.53 -0.01 18.93
N GLU A 206 -7.46 -0.03 17.97
CA GLU A 206 -8.45 -1.10 17.90
C GLU A 206 -7.78 -2.48 17.81
N MET A 207 -6.78 -2.60 16.93
CA MET A 207 -6.08 -3.86 16.68
C MET A 207 -5.34 -4.33 17.93
N GLN A 208 -4.54 -3.45 18.55
CA GLN A 208 -3.75 -3.73 19.75
C GLN A 208 -4.66 -4.08 20.93
N ASN A 209 -5.72 -3.30 21.17
CA ASN A 209 -6.67 -3.56 22.25
C ASN A 209 -7.42 -4.88 22.06
N TYR A 210 -7.86 -5.19 20.83
CA TYR A 210 -8.52 -6.46 20.54
C TYR A 210 -7.58 -7.64 20.78
N ILE A 211 -6.33 -7.54 20.31
CA ILE A 211 -5.34 -8.62 20.43
C ILE A 211 -4.90 -8.80 21.88
N ALA A 212 -4.69 -7.72 22.65
CA ALA A 212 -4.37 -7.82 24.07
C ALA A 212 -5.44 -8.58 24.87
N LYS A 213 -6.71 -8.47 24.46
CA LYS A 213 -7.85 -9.15 25.10
C LYS A 213 -8.08 -10.57 24.60
N ASN A 214 -7.92 -10.83 23.31
CA ASN A 214 -8.36 -12.08 22.66
C ASN A 214 -7.21 -12.95 22.16
N GLY A 215 -5.98 -12.44 22.16
CA GLY A 215 -4.82 -13.04 21.51
C GLY A 215 -4.78 -12.80 20.00
N LYS A 216 -3.72 -13.28 19.37
CA LYS A 216 -3.53 -13.32 17.91
C LYS A 216 -3.03 -14.71 17.48
N PRO A 217 -3.28 -15.15 16.24
CA PRO A 217 -2.73 -16.39 15.69
C PRO A 217 -1.20 -16.46 15.85
N ASN A 218 -0.67 -17.65 16.16
CA ASN A 218 0.77 -17.83 16.33
C ASN A 218 1.53 -17.46 15.05
N GLY A 219 2.66 -16.78 15.19
CA GLY A 219 3.49 -16.30 14.07
C GLY A 219 2.99 -15.02 13.40
N LEU A 220 1.79 -14.53 13.73
CA LEU A 220 1.29 -13.25 13.21
C LEU A 220 2.07 -12.07 13.80
N LYS A 221 2.56 -11.21 12.92
CA LYS A 221 3.30 -10.00 13.28
C LYS A 221 2.38 -8.78 13.21
N LEU A 222 2.67 -7.78 14.02
CA LEU A 222 1.95 -6.50 14.02
C LEU A 222 2.94 -5.38 13.75
N GLY A 223 2.46 -4.33 13.10
CA GLY A 223 3.24 -3.18 12.71
C GLY A 223 2.45 -1.89 12.89
N ALA A 224 3.11 -0.76 12.68
CA ALA A 224 2.45 0.54 12.72
C ALA A 224 3.19 1.57 11.86
N ASN A 225 2.47 2.24 10.97
CA ASN A 225 3.04 3.36 10.21
C ASN A 225 2.88 4.66 11.01
N ILE A 226 3.93 5.01 11.76
CA ILE A 226 3.98 6.21 12.61
C ILE A 226 4.60 7.43 11.92
N ARG A 227 5.17 7.24 10.72
CA ARG A 227 5.78 8.24 9.83
C ARG A 227 7.04 8.93 10.37
N TYR A 228 7.06 9.32 11.64
CA TYR A 228 8.16 10.05 12.29
C TYR A 228 8.40 9.52 13.69
N LEU A 229 9.65 9.40 14.13
CA LEU A 229 9.96 8.99 15.49
C LEU A 229 10.16 10.20 16.43
N ASN A 230 9.07 10.88 16.76
CA ASN A 230 9.06 11.95 17.77
C ASN A 230 8.64 11.42 19.15
N ASP A 231 8.71 12.25 20.19
CA ASP A 231 8.42 11.83 21.57
C ASP A 231 6.97 11.37 21.76
N TYR A 232 6.01 11.94 21.03
CA TYR A 232 4.63 11.48 21.04
C TYR A 232 4.53 10.05 20.52
N ASN A 233 5.10 9.78 19.34
CA ASN A 233 5.05 8.45 18.73
C ASN A 233 5.86 7.42 19.50
N LYS A 234 6.95 7.81 20.20
CA LYS A 234 7.68 6.91 21.11
C LYS A 234 6.81 6.43 22.26
N ASN A 235 6.08 7.35 22.89
CA ASN A 235 5.14 6.98 23.97
C ASN A 235 3.99 6.11 23.44
N LEU A 236 3.50 6.41 22.24
CA LEU A 236 2.41 5.66 21.62
C LEU A 236 2.77 4.18 21.39
N ILE A 237 3.98 3.91 20.89
CA ILE A 237 4.40 2.53 20.55
C ILE A 237 4.93 1.72 21.75
N GLU A 238 5.19 2.35 22.89
CA GLU A 238 5.72 1.68 24.09
C GLU A 238 4.75 0.62 24.63
N ASP A 239 3.44 0.86 24.49
CA ASP A 239 2.38 -0.04 24.94
C ASP A 239 1.95 -1.06 23.88
N TRP A 240 2.52 -1.01 22.67
CA TRP A 240 2.10 -1.85 21.55
C TRP A 240 3.02 -3.04 21.34
N ASP A 241 2.42 -4.20 21.03
CA ASP A 241 3.16 -5.38 20.58
C ASP A 241 3.50 -5.20 19.09
N LEU A 242 4.74 -4.80 18.79
CA LEU A 242 5.18 -4.46 17.44
C LEU A 242 6.38 -5.29 17.01
N TYR A 243 6.28 -5.82 15.79
CA TYR A 243 7.38 -6.40 15.03
C TYR A 243 8.13 -5.33 14.23
N GLU A 244 7.41 -4.35 13.68
CA GLU A 244 8.00 -3.27 12.88
C GLU A 244 7.28 -1.93 13.10
N VAL A 245 7.97 -0.84 12.77
CA VAL A 245 7.35 0.47 12.55
C VAL A 245 7.77 1.07 11.21
N GLY A 246 6.78 1.69 10.57
CA GLY A 246 6.89 2.44 9.33
C GLY A 246 7.34 3.88 9.57
N LEU A 247 8.49 4.27 9.03
CA LEU A 247 9.02 5.65 9.06
C LEU A 247 9.18 6.21 7.65
N ASN A 248 8.96 7.52 7.48
CA ASN A 248 9.14 8.17 6.19
C ASN A 248 10.63 8.27 5.83
N ALA A 249 10.97 8.07 4.57
CA ALA A 249 12.34 8.30 4.09
C ALA A 249 12.81 9.72 4.42
N ASN A 250 14.10 9.89 4.74
CA ASN A 250 14.74 11.15 5.16
C ASN A 250 14.27 11.72 6.51
N THR A 251 13.52 10.97 7.32
CA THR A 251 13.04 11.45 8.63
C THR A 251 13.66 10.71 9.81
N TYR A 252 14.62 9.83 9.56
CA TYR A 252 15.29 9.01 10.56
C TYR A 252 16.72 8.68 10.11
N GLY A 253 17.59 8.39 11.07
CA GLY A 253 18.96 7.96 10.84
C GLY A 253 19.29 6.68 11.60
N LYS A 254 20.59 6.37 11.68
CA LYS A 254 21.12 5.20 12.41
C LYS A 254 20.69 5.15 13.87
N GLU A 255 20.55 6.30 14.52
CA GLU A 255 20.27 6.37 15.95
C GLU A 255 18.81 6.01 16.25
N GLU A 256 17.85 6.47 15.43
CA GLU A 256 16.45 6.05 15.53
C GLU A 256 16.28 4.55 15.25
N VAL A 257 17.00 4.02 14.24
CA VAL A 257 16.99 2.58 13.95
C VAL A 257 17.49 1.78 15.15
N LYS A 258 18.65 2.13 15.71
CA LYS A 258 19.20 1.45 16.89
C LYS A 258 18.29 1.54 18.11
N TYR A 259 17.64 2.69 18.33
CA TYR A 259 16.71 2.85 19.43
C TYR A 259 15.54 1.87 19.32
N LEU A 260 14.96 1.70 18.13
CA LEU A 260 13.87 0.76 17.89
C LEU A 260 14.35 -0.70 17.96
N GLU A 261 15.55 -1.00 17.46
CA GLU A 261 16.16 -2.34 17.59
C GLU A 261 16.37 -2.76 19.05
N GLN A 262 16.73 -1.82 19.93
CA GLN A 262 16.87 -2.09 21.38
C GLN A 262 15.53 -2.47 22.03
N GLN A 263 14.41 -2.05 21.43
CA GLN A 263 13.04 -2.42 21.81
C GLN A 263 12.58 -3.72 21.13
N GLY A 264 13.40 -4.31 20.25
CA GLY A 264 13.02 -5.47 19.43
C GLY A 264 12.18 -5.13 18.19
N ILE A 265 12.06 -3.85 17.85
CA ILE A 265 11.21 -3.35 16.76
C ILE A 265 12.07 -3.08 15.52
N LYS A 266 11.65 -3.59 14.36
CA LYS A 266 12.31 -3.33 13.08
C LYS A 266 11.85 -2.00 12.46
N VAL A 267 12.72 -1.40 11.65
CA VAL A 267 12.37 -0.19 10.87
C VAL A 267 12.11 -0.54 9.43
N PHE A 268 10.88 -0.32 8.98
CA PHE A 268 10.49 -0.41 7.59
C PHE A 268 10.32 1.01 7.06
N SER A 269 11.00 1.38 5.97
CA SER A 269 10.72 2.69 5.37
C SER A 269 9.39 2.64 4.63
N ASN A 270 8.54 3.64 4.87
CA ASN A 270 7.23 3.77 4.24
C ASN A 270 7.31 3.93 2.73
N LEU A 271 8.41 4.49 2.22
CA LEU A 271 8.69 4.63 0.79
C LEU A 271 10.20 4.56 0.55
N GLY A 272 10.57 4.19 -0.67
CA GLY A 272 11.96 4.03 -1.09
C GLY A 272 12.05 4.00 -2.61
N ASP A 273 11.77 5.12 -3.26
CA ASP A 273 11.54 5.15 -4.72
C ASP A 273 12.70 5.74 -5.52
N THR A 274 13.74 6.24 -4.86
CA THR A 274 14.89 6.88 -5.50
C THR A 274 16.22 6.23 -5.10
N PRO A 275 17.25 6.27 -5.97
CA PRO A 275 18.60 5.83 -5.62
C PRO A 275 19.18 6.52 -4.38
N ALA A 276 18.85 7.80 -4.18
CA ALA A 276 19.28 8.55 -3.00
C ALA A 276 18.72 7.92 -1.72
N TRP A 277 17.41 7.64 -1.68
CA TRP A 277 16.79 6.99 -0.53
C TRP A 277 17.30 5.57 -0.32
N TRP A 278 17.57 4.80 -1.38
CA TRP A 278 18.14 3.45 -1.23
C TRP A 278 19.50 3.48 -0.51
N ASN A 279 20.38 4.40 -0.91
CA ASN A 279 21.70 4.57 -0.29
C ASN A 279 21.58 5.04 1.16
N GLU A 280 20.68 5.97 1.44
CA GLU A 280 20.43 6.47 2.79
C GLU A 280 19.89 5.36 3.70
N MET A 281 18.84 4.65 3.27
CA MET A 281 18.26 3.56 4.05
C MET A 281 19.29 2.46 4.35
N GLN A 282 20.17 2.16 3.39
CA GLN A 282 21.24 1.18 3.57
C GLN A 282 22.27 1.69 4.59
N THR A 283 22.60 2.97 4.52
CA THR A 283 23.47 3.62 5.49
C THR A 283 22.85 3.60 6.88
N ASN A 284 21.55 3.85 7.00
CA ASN A 284 20.83 3.90 8.28
C ASN A 284 20.68 2.53 8.97
N GLY A 285 20.87 1.42 8.25
CA GLY A 285 20.57 0.08 8.76
C GLY A 285 19.08 -0.26 8.71
N THR A 286 18.34 0.34 7.78
CA THR A 286 16.91 0.05 7.58
C THR A 286 16.71 -1.43 7.25
N HIS A 287 15.67 -2.06 7.81
CA HIS A 287 15.45 -3.50 7.67
C HIS A 287 14.76 -3.87 6.36
N ALA A 288 13.71 -3.13 6.01
CA ALA A 288 12.97 -3.28 4.77
C ALA A 288 12.39 -1.92 4.33
N PHE A 289 11.83 -1.86 3.13
CA PHE A 289 11.15 -0.65 2.66
C PHE A 289 10.09 -0.96 1.64
N LYS A 290 9.05 -0.13 1.57
CA LYS A 290 8.03 -0.20 0.53
C LYS A 290 8.50 0.60 -0.68
N THR A 291 8.21 0.10 -1.88
CA THR A 291 8.54 0.83 -3.10
C THR A 291 7.54 0.63 -4.22
N ASN A 292 7.27 1.73 -4.91
CA ASN A 292 6.54 1.80 -6.17
C ASN A 292 7.48 1.57 -7.37
N CYS A 293 8.79 1.57 -7.14
CA CYS A 293 9.85 1.49 -8.14
C CYS A 293 10.54 0.12 -8.15
N LEU A 294 9.81 -0.97 -7.85
CA LEU A 294 10.39 -2.29 -7.60
C LEU A 294 11.36 -2.74 -8.70
N SER A 295 10.92 -2.73 -9.96
CA SER A 295 11.76 -3.14 -11.10
C SER A 295 13.04 -2.31 -11.20
N LYS A 296 12.95 -0.99 -11.00
CA LYS A 296 14.12 -0.08 -11.03
C LYS A 296 15.10 -0.35 -9.89
N TYR A 297 14.59 -0.64 -8.69
CA TYR A 297 15.43 -1.00 -7.55
C TYR A 297 16.25 -2.26 -7.84
N LEU A 298 15.58 -3.30 -8.36
CA LEU A 298 16.22 -4.58 -8.67
C LEU A 298 17.24 -4.45 -9.81
N GLU A 299 16.95 -3.65 -10.84
CA GLU A 299 17.90 -3.35 -11.92
C GLU A 299 19.13 -2.61 -11.41
N ASN A 300 18.95 -1.58 -10.58
CA ASN A 300 20.05 -0.83 -9.97
C ASN A 300 20.91 -1.73 -9.08
N TYR A 301 20.29 -2.65 -8.33
CA TYR A 301 21.05 -3.56 -7.47
C TYR A 301 21.80 -4.64 -8.26
N ARG A 302 21.23 -5.17 -9.35
CA ARG A 302 21.92 -6.15 -10.22
C ARG A 302 23.09 -5.56 -11.00
N SER A 303 23.11 -4.24 -11.18
CA SER A 303 24.12 -3.52 -11.96
C SER A 303 25.33 -3.08 -11.11
N ASN A 304 25.25 -3.19 -9.78
CA ASN A 304 26.32 -2.86 -8.83
C ASN A 304 26.89 -4.12 -8.17
#